data_AF-A0A956X456-F1
#
_entry.id   AF-A0A956X456-F1
#
_cell.length_a   1.000
_cell.length_b   1.000
_cell.length_c   1.000
_cell.angle_alpha   90.00
_cell.angle_beta   90.00
_cell.angle_gamma   90.00
#
_symmetry.space_group_name_H-M   'P 1'
#
loop_
_entity.id
_entity.type
_entity.pdbx_description
1 polymer ?
#
loop_
_entity_poly.entity_id
_entity_poly.type
_entity_poly.pdbx_seq_one_letter_code
_entity_poly.pdbx_strand_id
1 'polypeptide(L)'
;MALHFDLDPNHVTVDDSLAHCVPPALAAYYLALPLAREDGRASVVMAHPENDAAVQTLSRLLQAEVIPLHSSAEAIQAVLARLYPSAAPAAPKILAWSDAPEWETAVTAAAAAFSRVLEAPVTGLLTGAPLSEALAIARQGSYDLTVLHLPERMPLTAVMRQSATPILLVRGHHDSLRHILVALRGFASDTQTLDWMAPFALLPGEHVTILPLAGGLLNPGGHHHPADQATSAHLEHCLRRLQKSGIQANLKFRQGHPVQQVIDELEQGEYDLLLVAAEAEGSFVTRLLTAVDAQHLHAHRPIFILKPPAV
;
A
#
# COMPACT_ATOMS: atom_id res chain seq x y z
N MET A 1 -12.31 -23.69 11.15
CA MET A 1 -13.12 -23.78 9.92
C MET A 1 -13.89 -22.47 9.82
N ALA A 2 -13.35 -21.48 9.10
CA ALA A 2 -14.07 -20.22 8.86
C ALA A 2 -15.01 -20.46 7.67
N LEU A 3 -16.32 -20.35 7.88
CA LEU A 3 -17.30 -20.38 6.81
C LEU A 3 -17.27 -19.00 6.14
N HIS A 4 -16.68 -18.90 4.96
CA HIS A 4 -16.79 -17.71 4.13
C HIS A 4 -18.13 -17.76 3.42
N PHE A 5 -19.05 -16.86 3.79
CA PHE A 5 -20.28 -16.65 3.06
C PHE A 5 -19.95 -15.79 1.85
N ASP A 6 -20.07 -16.37 0.66
CA ASP A 6 -20.03 -15.63 -0.60
C ASP A 6 -21.32 -14.83 -0.75
N LEU A 7 -21.19 -13.52 -0.88
CA LEU A 7 -22.30 -12.60 -1.01
C LEU A 7 -22.05 -11.67 -2.20
N ASP A 8 -23.03 -11.54 -3.09
CA ASP A 8 -22.96 -10.53 -4.14
C ASP A 8 -23.48 -9.19 -3.60
N PRO A 9 -22.60 -8.18 -3.40
CA PRO A 9 -23.01 -6.90 -2.84
C PRO A 9 -23.92 -6.09 -3.79
N ASN A 10 -24.03 -6.46 -5.07
CA ASN A 10 -24.93 -5.79 -6.01
C ASN A 10 -26.41 -6.07 -5.72
N HIS A 11 -26.71 -7.17 -5.03
CA HIS A 11 -28.06 -7.63 -4.74
C HIS A 11 -28.47 -7.42 -3.28
N VAL A 12 -27.68 -6.68 -2.51
CA VAL A 12 -27.94 -6.39 -1.09
C VAL A 12 -28.16 -4.91 -0.88
N THR A 13 -29.17 -4.57 -0.08
CA THR A 13 -29.40 -3.19 0.36
C THR A 13 -28.31 -2.79 1.34
N VAL A 14 -27.51 -1.81 0.95
CA VAL A 14 -26.45 -1.24 1.79
C VAL A 14 -27.09 -0.21 2.73
N ASP A 15 -26.78 -0.28 4.02
CA ASP A 15 -27.07 0.82 4.93
C ASP A 15 -26.13 1.99 4.63
N ASP A 16 -26.65 3.01 3.93
CA ASP A 16 -25.87 4.19 3.54
C ASP A 16 -25.21 4.86 4.75
N SER A 17 -25.89 4.93 5.91
CA SER A 17 -25.34 5.60 7.09
C SER A 17 -24.12 4.86 7.64
N LEU A 18 -24.16 3.53 7.61
CA LEU A 18 -23.06 2.68 8.02
C LEU A 18 -21.92 2.68 6.99
N ALA A 19 -22.24 2.68 5.70
CA ALA A 19 -21.24 2.77 4.64
C ALA A 19 -20.41 4.07 4.77
N HIS A 20 -21.05 5.20 5.09
CA HIS A 20 -20.36 6.48 5.28
C HIS A 20 -19.53 6.58 6.57
N CYS A 21 -19.62 5.59 7.47
CA CYS A 21 -18.70 5.49 8.62
C CYS A 21 -17.29 5.07 8.19
N VAL A 22 -17.13 4.47 7.00
CA VAL A 22 -15.83 4.13 6.42
C VAL A 22 -15.48 5.17 5.36
N PRO A 23 -14.36 5.91 5.50
CA PRO A 23 -13.94 6.85 4.47
C PRO A 23 -13.79 6.17 3.10
N PRO A 24 -14.22 6.80 1.99
CA PRO A 24 -14.19 6.18 0.66
C PRO A 24 -12.81 5.66 0.26
N ALA A 25 -11.75 6.40 0.58
CA ALA A 25 -10.38 6.01 0.29
C ALA A 25 -9.96 4.76 1.08
N LEU A 26 -10.44 4.60 2.33
CA LEU A 26 -10.17 3.43 3.16
C LEU A 26 -10.98 2.22 2.70
N ALA A 27 -12.25 2.43 2.32
CA ALA A 27 -13.09 1.40 1.71
C ALA A 27 -12.46 0.86 0.42
N ALA A 28 -11.92 1.75 -0.42
CA ALA A 28 -11.16 1.37 -1.62
C ALA A 28 -9.83 0.67 -1.28
N TYR A 29 -9.13 1.09 -0.23
CA TYR A 29 -7.86 0.49 0.22
C TYR A 29 -8.01 -0.96 0.65
N TYR A 30 -9.04 -1.25 1.45
CA TYR A 30 -9.29 -2.61 1.92
C TYR A 30 -10.25 -3.41 1.03
N LEU A 31 -10.82 -2.78 -0.01
CA LEU A 31 -11.97 -3.30 -0.76
C LEU A 31 -13.01 -3.89 0.20
N ALA A 32 -13.51 -3.02 1.07
CA ALA A 32 -14.41 -3.38 2.15
C ALA A 32 -15.64 -2.45 2.16
N LEU A 33 -16.82 -3.05 2.34
CA LEU A 33 -18.10 -2.34 2.37
C LEU A 33 -18.94 -2.82 3.57
N PRO A 34 -19.19 -1.97 4.57
CA PRO A 34 -20.15 -2.26 5.62
C PRO A 34 -21.56 -2.39 5.04
N LEU A 35 -22.29 -3.43 5.42
CA LEU A 35 -23.66 -3.66 4.94
C LEU A 35 -24.72 -3.34 5.99
N ALA A 36 -24.55 -3.87 7.19
CA ALA A 36 -25.52 -3.81 8.26
C ALA A 36 -24.84 -3.92 9.63
N ARG A 37 -25.50 -3.38 10.65
CA ARG A 37 -25.07 -3.47 12.04
C ARG A 37 -26.21 -3.96 12.91
N GLU A 38 -25.96 -5.00 13.70
CA GLU A 38 -26.93 -5.60 14.62
C GLU A 38 -26.17 -6.10 15.87
N ASP A 39 -26.71 -5.85 17.07
CA ASP A 39 -26.17 -6.34 18.34
C ASP A 39 -24.66 -6.12 18.57
N GLY A 40 -24.16 -4.95 18.19
CA GLY A 40 -22.73 -4.62 18.32
C GLY A 40 -21.81 -5.31 17.31
N ARG A 41 -22.38 -5.98 16.32
CA ARG A 41 -21.69 -6.62 15.20
C ARG A 41 -21.97 -5.86 13.91
N ALA A 42 -20.95 -5.72 13.07
CA ALA A 42 -21.08 -5.13 11.75
C ALA A 42 -20.73 -6.17 10.68
N SER A 43 -21.67 -6.48 9.80
CA SER A 43 -21.41 -7.30 8.63
C SER A 43 -20.70 -6.47 7.59
N VAL A 44 -19.49 -6.89 7.19
CA VAL A 44 -18.67 -6.16 6.22
C VAL A 44 -18.28 -7.09 5.09
N VAL A 45 -18.66 -6.74 3.86
CA VAL A 45 -18.20 -7.46 2.67
C VAL A 45 -16.78 -7.04 2.36
N MET A 46 -15.88 -8.00 2.15
CA MET A 46 -14.46 -7.79 1.91
C MET A 46 -13.97 -8.70 0.79
N ALA A 47 -13.06 -8.19 -0.04
CA ALA A 47 -12.35 -9.01 -1.03
C ALA A 47 -11.34 -9.96 -0.36
N HIS A 48 -10.78 -9.54 0.77
CA HIS A 48 -9.74 -10.26 1.51
C HIS A 48 -10.10 -10.36 2.99
N PRO A 49 -11.09 -11.20 3.37
CA PRO A 49 -11.50 -11.38 4.76
C PRO A 49 -10.39 -11.94 5.66
N GLU A 50 -9.37 -12.57 5.09
CA GLU A 50 -8.17 -13.08 5.77
C GLU A 50 -7.17 -11.98 6.19
N ASN A 51 -7.40 -10.73 5.77
CA ASN A 51 -6.58 -9.60 6.18
C ASN A 51 -6.97 -9.13 7.60
N ASP A 52 -6.41 -9.79 8.61
CA ASP A 52 -6.68 -9.49 10.03
C ASP A 52 -6.46 -8.02 10.40
N ALA A 53 -5.47 -7.37 9.79
CA ALA A 53 -5.18 -5.96 10.04
C ALA A 53 -6.28 -5.03 9.50
N ALA A 54 -6.86 -5.37 8.35
CA ALA A 54 -8.02 -4.68 7.81
C ALA A 54 -9.24 -4.88 8.71
N VAL A 55 -9.52 -6.12 9.12
CA VAL A 55 -10.63 -6.46 10.03
C VAL A 55 -10.53 -5.67 11.34
N GLN A 56 -9.36 -5.66 11.98
CA GLN A 56 -9.14 -4.90 13.22
C GLN A 56 -9.29 -3.39 13.02
N THR A 57 -8.85 -2.85 11.89
CA THR A 57 -8.99 -1.43 11.57
C THR A 57 -10.46 -1.05 11.40
N LEU A 58 -11.20 -1.85 10.62
CA LEU A 58 -12.63 -1.65 10.39
C LEU A 58 -13.44 -1.83 11.69
N SER A 59 -13.09 -2.79 12.54
CA SER A 59 -13.72 -2.98 13.86
C SER A 59 -13.58 -1.77 14.77
N ARG A 60 -12.39 -1.16 14.83
CA ARG A 60 -12.17 0.07 15.61
C ARG A 60 -12.99 1.23 15.05
N LEU A 61 -13.02 1.38 13.73
CA LEU A 61 -13.73 2.46 13.05
C LEU A 61 -15.25 2.36 13.22
N LEU A 62 -15.81 1.17 12.99
CA LEU A 62 -17.24 0.90 13.13
C LEU A 62 -17.68 0.78 14.59
N GLN A 63 -16.74 0.74 15.53
CA GLN A 63 -16.96 0.49 16.95
C GLN A 63 -17.84 -0.76 17.16
N ALA A 64 -17.52 -1.83 16.42
CA ALA A 64 -18.29 -3.07 16.35
C ALA A 64 -17.37 -4.27 16.05
N GLU A 65 -17.78 -5.45 16.47
CA GLU A 65 -17.16 -6.70 16.03
C GLU A 65 -17.46 -6.88 14.53
N VAL A 66 -16.42 -6.93 13.69
CA VAL A 66 -16.60 -7.11 12.25
C VAL A 66 -16.82 -8.59 11.96
N ILE A 67 -17.92 -8.89 11.28
CA ILE A 67 -18.23 -10.19 10.71
C ILE A 67 -17.92 -10.11 9.21
N PRO A 68 -16.75 -10.60 8.77
CA PRO A 68 -16.34 -10.48 7.38
C PRO A 68 -17.12 -11.45 6.50
N LEU A 69 -17.69 -10.93 5.41
CA LEU A 69 -18.34 -11.67 4.33
C LEU A 69 -17.46 -11.56 3.09
N HIS A 70 -17.35 -12.62 2.30
CA HIS A 70 -16.49 -12.61 1.12
C HIS A 70 -17.28 -12.16 -0.12
N SER A 71 -16.62 -11.39 -0.99
CA SER A 71 -17.11 -11.06 -2.33
C SER A 71 -15.92 -10.83 -3.26
N SER A 72 -16.13 -10.96 -4.56
CA SER A 72 -15.12 -10.55 -5.56
C SER A 72 -14.75 -9.06 -5.44
N ALA A 73 -13.48 -8.76 -5.70
CA ALA A 73 -12.97 -7.40 -5.77
C ALA A 73 -13.75 -6.54 -6.78
N GLU A 74 -14.08 -7.11 -7.95
CA GLU A 74 -14.81 -6.43 -9.00
C GLU A 74 -16.23 -6.02 -8.56
N ALA A 75 -16.95 -6.89 -7.86
CA ALA A 75 -18.29 -6.56 -7.37
C ALA A 75 -18.25 -5.47 -6.30
N ILE A 76 -17.29 -5.53 -5.37
CA ILE A 76 -17.12 -4.49 -4.35
C ILE A 76 -16.76 -3.15 -5.01
N GLN A 77 -15.81 -3.14 -5.94
CA GLN A 77 -15.42 -1.92 -6.68
C GLN A 77 -16.60 -1.29 -7.42
N ALA A 78 -17.45 -2.09 -8.06
CA ALA A 78 -18.65 -1.60 -8.76
C ALA A 78 -19.62 -0.91 -7.78
N VAL A 79 -19.83 -1.47 -6.59
CA VAL A 79 -20.68 -0.85 -5.57
C VAL A 79 -20.04 0.41 -5.00
N LEU A 80 -18.74 0.39 -4.68
CA LEU A 80 -18.02 1.57 -4.19
C LEU A 80 -18.06 2.73 -5.20
N ALA A 81 -17.91 2.45 -6.50
CA ALA A 81 -17.99 3.47 -7.56
C ALA A 81 -19.39 4.10 -7.66
N ARG A 82 -20.45 3.36 -7.31
CA ARG A 82 -21.83 3.86 -7.27
C ARG A 82 -22.10 4.67 -6.00
N LEU A 83 -21.60 4.22 -4.84
CA LEU A 83 -21.79 4.88 -3.55
C LEU A 83 -20.96 6.16 -3.42
N TYR A 84 -19.76 6.15 -4.00
CA TYR A 84 -18.82 7.27 -3.97
C TYR A 84 -18.46 7.66 -5.41
N PRO A 85 -19.35 8.35 -6.14
CA PRO A 85 -19.04 8.84 -7.47
C PRO A 85 -17.82 9.75 -7.38
N SER A 86 -16.72 9.35 -8.01
CA SER A 86 -15.47 10.10 -7.92
C SER A 86 -15.67 11.49 -8.56
N ALA A 87 -15.32 12.55 -7.81
CA ALA A 87 -14.97 13.81 -8.45
C ALA A 87 -13.72 13.58 -9.31
N ALA A 88 -13.50 14.44 -10.33
CA ALA A 88 -12.27 14.39 -11.10
C ALA A 88 -11.07 14.39 -10.14
N PRO A 89 -10.10 13.46 -10.30
CA PRO A 89 -8.98 13.38 -9.37
C PRO A 89 -8.26 14.73 -9.34
N ALA A 90 -8.10 15.28 -8.15
CA ALA A 90 -7.29 16.48 -7.98
C ALA A 90 -5.84 16.16 -8.34
N ALA A 91 -5.10 17.14 -8.84
CA ALA A 91 -3.67 16.97 -9.10
C ALA A 91 -2.97 16.59 -7.80
N PRO A 92 -2.12 15.53 -7.80
CA PRO A 92 -1.47 15.07 -6.59
C PRO A 92 -0.55 16.13 -6.01
N LYS A 93 -0.40 16.18 -4.68
CA LYS A 93 0.50 17.11 -3.98
C LYS A 93 1.55 16.35 -3.19
N ILE A 94 2.80 16.84 -3.24
CA ILE A 94 3.94 16.25 -2.55
C ILE A 94 4.38 17.16 -1.40
N LEU A 95 4.52 16.59 -0.21
CA LEU A 95 5.18 17.23 0.92
C LEU A 95 6.60 16.67 1.05
N ALA A 96 7.61 17.52 1.06
CA ALA A 96 9.00 17.15 1.29
C ALA A 96 9.44 17.65 2.66
N TRP A 97 10.00 16.79 3.51
CA TRP A 97 10.42 17.14 4.86
C TRP A 97 11.77 16.56 5.25
N SER A 98 12.58 17.36 5.94
CA SER A 98 13.81 16.93 6.61
C SER A 98 14.05 17.81 7.85
N ASP A 99 14.42 17.20 8.97
CA ASP A 99 14.94 17.90 10.16
C ASP A 99 16.47 18.04 10.16
N ALA A 100 17.14 17.34 9.25
CA ALA A 100 18.59 17.28 9.13
C ALA A 100 19.07 17.99 7.85
N PRO A 101 19.89 19.06 7.97
CA PRO A 101 20.40 19.82 6.81
C PRO A 101 21.17 18.95 5.80
N GLU A 102 21.90 17.95 6.27
CA GLU A 102 22.67 17.02 5.42
C GLU A 102 21.76 16.18 4.49
N TRP A 103 20.48 16.01 4.85
CA TRP A 103 19.50 15.26 4.07
C TRP A 103 18.62 16.13 3.17
N GLU A 104 18.65 17.45 3.34
CA GLU A 104 17.81 18.40 2.61
C GLU A 104 17.94 18.24 1.08
N THR A 105 19.18 18.11 0.60
CA THR A 105 19.46 17.95 -0.83
C THR A 105 18.89 16.63 -1.36
N ALA A 106 19.07 15.52 -0.63
CA ALA A 106 18.57 14.21 -1.04
C ALA A 106 17.03 14.15 -1.02
N VAL A 107 16.40 14.71 0.01
CA VAL A 107 14.93 14.79 0.12
C VAL A 107 14.35 15.65 -1.00
N THR A 108 14.95 16.80 -1.27
CA THR A 108 14.50 17.71 -2.35
C THR A 108 14.67 17.06 -3.71
N ALA A 109 15.80 16.38 -3.96
CA ALA A 109 16.03 15.66 -5.21
C ALA A 109 15.02 14.52 -5.43
N ALA A 110 14.73 13.74 -4.38
CA ALA A 110 13.71 12.68 -4.42
C ALA A 110 12.31 13.23 -4.72
N ALA A 111 11.92 14.31 -4.03
CA ALA A 111 10.64 14.97 -4.25
C ALA A 111 10.53 15.54 -5.66
N ALA A 112 11.61 16.14 -6.19
CA ALA A 112 11.65 16.64 -7.57
C ALA A 112 11.57 15.52 -8.61
N ALA A 113 12.17 14.35 -8.35
CA ALA A 113 12.05 13.19 -9.22
C ALA A 113 10.59 12.72 -9.31
N PHE A 114 9.91 12.57 -8.18
CA PHE A 114 8.49 12.18 -8.14
C PHE A 114 7.58 13.27 -8.71
N SER A 115 7.86 14.55 -8.44
CA SER A 115 7.11 15.70 -8.97
C SER A 115 7.06 15.72 -10.49
N ARG A 116 8.18 15.43 -11.17
CA ARG A 116 8.23 15.40 -12.63
C ARG A 116 7.39 14.28 -13.23
N VAL A 117 7.34 13.12 -12.57
CA VAL A 117 6.60 11.95 -13.06
C VAL A 117 5.11 12.07 -12.75
N LEU A 118 4.76 12.60 -11.58
CA LEU A 118 3.38 12.74 -11.11
C LEU A 118 2.74 14.08 -11.51
N GLU A 119 3.49 14.97 -12.16
CA GLU A 119 3.09 16.35 -12.47
C GLU A 119 2.55 17.10 -11.23
N ALA A 120 3.20 16.87 -10.09
CA ALA A 120 2.72 17.26 -8.77
C ALA A 120 3.52 18.43 -8.18
N PRO A 121 2.90 19.48 -7.62
CA PRO A 121 3.65 20.50 -6.87
C PRO A 121 4.28 19.92 -5.60
N VAL A 122 5.49 20.39 -5.29
CA VAL A 122 6.23 20.07 -4.05
C VAL A 122 6.15 21.23 -3.08
N THR A 123 5.72 20.95 -1.85
CA THR A 123 5.86 21.88 -0.71
C THR A 123 6.97 21.39 0.19
N GLY A 124 8.00 22.21 0.39
CA GLY A 124 9.12 21.91 1.29
C GLY A 124 8.87 22.42 2.71
N LEU A 125 9.00 21.53 3.69
CA LEU A 125 9.16 21.84 5.11
C LEU A 125 10.57 21.44 5.52
N LEU A 126 11.55 22.20 5.02
CA LEU A 126 12.96 21.91 5.17
C LEU A 126 13.46 22.78 6.32
N THR A 127 13.84 22.14 7.43
CA THR A 127 14.30 22.70 8.72
C THR A 127 13.22 23.20 9.70
N GLY A 128 13.44 22.92 10.99
CA GLY A 128 12.74 23.56 12.11
C GLY A 128 11.46 22.87 12.62
N ALA A 129 10.70 22.19 11.76
CA ALA A 129 9.46 21.51 12.18
C ALA A 129 9.73 20.04 12.60
N PRO A 130 9.22 19.57 13.76
CA PRO A 130 9.29 18.17 14.13
C PRO A 130 8.48 17.30 13.17
N LEU A 131 8.89 16.04 13.00
CA LEU A 131 8.23 15.10 12.08
C LEU A 131 6.72 14.99 12.31
N SER A 132 6.27 14.98 13.57
CA SER A 132 4.86 14.91 13.92
C SER A 132 4.04 16.09 13.37
N GLU A 133 4.64 17.28 13.30
CA GLU A 133 4.00 18.46 12.70
C GLU A 133 3.94 18.32 11.18
N ALA A 134 5.02 17.87 10.54
CA ALA A 134 5.03 17.61 9.11
C ALA A 134 3.98 16.56 8.69
N LEU A 135 3.83 15.48 9.47
CA LEU A 135 2.79 14.47 9.23
C LEU A 135 1.38 15.03 9.47
N ALA A 136 1.21 15.92 10.44
CA ALA A 136 -0.07 16.61 10.64
C ALA A 136 -0.41 17.55 9.48
N ILE A 137 0.57 18.30 8.96
CA ILE A 137 0.44 19.15 7.77
C ILE A 137 0.12 18.31 6.53
N ALA A 138 0.79 17.17 6.35
CA ALA A 138 0.51 16.24 5.25
C ALA A 138 -0.97 15.83 5.23
N ARG A 139 -1.49 15.47 6.41
CA ARG A 139 -2.90 15.08 6.58
C ARG A 139 -3.86 16.25 6.35
N GLN A 140 -3.62 17.40 6.96
CA GLN A 140 -4.53 18.56 6.88
C GLN A 140 -4.52 19.22 5.50
N GLY A 141 -3.36 19.30 4.86
CA GLY A 141 -3.17 19.90 3.53
C GLY A 141 -3.67 19.05 2.37
N SER A 142 -4.19 17.84 2.66
CA SER A 142 -4.57 16.84 1.64
C SER A 142 -3.43 16.57 0.66
N TYR A 143 -2.26 16.25 1.21
CA TYR A 143 -1.13 15.80 0.41
C TYR A 143 -1.31 14.32 0.05
N ASP A 144 -0.78 13.92 -1.10
CA ASP A 144 -0.91 12.56 -1.62
C ASP A 144 0.36 11.73 -1.40
N LEU A 145 1.50 12.41 -1.17
CA LEU A 145 2.78 11.77 -0.88
C LEU A 145 3.58 12.61 0.12
N THR A 146 4.20 11.94 1.08
CA THR A 146 5.20 12.54 1.96
C THR A 146 6.58 11.95 1.68
N VAL A 147 7.51 12.80 1.27
CA VAL A 147 8.91 12.46 1.03
C VAL A 147 9.73 12.88 2.23
N LEU A 148 10.42 11.94 2.87
CA LEU A 148 11.17 12.20 4.09
C LEU A 148 12.40 11.32 4.23
N HIS A 149 13.41 11.82 4.93
CA HIS A 149 14.42 10.98 5.57
C HIS A 149 13.93 10.61 6.98
N LEU A 150 14.14 9.37 7.42
CA LEU A 150 13.80 8.95 8.79
C LEU A 150 15.02 9.12 9.70
N PRO A 151 14.96 10.00 10.73
CA PRO A 151 16.06 10.16 11.66
C PRO A 151 16.32 8.85 12.42
N GLU A 152 17.58 8.50 12.67
CA GLU A 152 17.99 7.24 13.33
C GLU A 152 17.31 7.00 14.68
N ARG A 153 16.91 8.06 15.39
CA ARG A 153 16.28 8.00 16.71
C ARG A 153 14.78 7.74 16.66
N MET A 154 14.16 7.81 15.48
CA MET A 154 12.72 7.72 15.33
C MET A 154 12.30 6.27 15.02
N PRO A 155 11.49 5.63 15.86
CA PRO A 155 10.99 4.31 15.55
C PRO A 155 10.05 4.39 14.35
N LEU A 156 10.32 3.60 13.32
CA LEU A 156 9.51 3.52 12.10
C LEU A 156 8.03 3.25 12.42
N THR A 157 7.73 2.44 13.43
CA THR A 157 6.35 2.17 13.89
C THR A 157 5.58 3.44 14.25
N ALA A 158 6.23 4.42 14.87
CA ALA A 158 5.58 5.68 15.21
C ALA A 158 5.26 6.52 13.97
N VAL A 159 6.15 6.53 12.98
CA VAL A 159 5.90 7.17 11.69
C VAL A 159 4.79 6.44 10.93
N MET A 160 4.79 5.11 10.99
CA MET A 160 3.74 4.29 10.37
C MET A 160 2.36 4.55 11.00
N ARG A 161 2.29 4.80 12.30
CA ARG A 161 1.03 5.14 12.97
C ARG A 161 0.54 6.56 12.71
N GLN A 162 1.46 7.52 12.54
CA GLN A 162 1.11 8.93 12.41
C GLN A 162 0.88 9.38 10.96
N SER A 163 1.51 8.74 9.97
CA SER A 163 1.33 9.15 8.57
C SER A 163 0.00 8.68 8.01
N ALA A 164 -0.70 9.63 7.40
CA ALA A 164 -1.96 9.48 6.69
C ALA A 164 -1.79 9.24 5.19
N THR A 165 -0.58 9.43 4.70
CA THR A 165 -0.20 9.49 3.30
C THR A 165 0.84 8.41 3.01
N PRO A 166 0.91 7.91 1.76
CA PRO A 166 2.06 7.19 1.26
C PRO A 166 3.37 7.92 1.61
N ILE A 167 4.41 7.15 1.93
CA ILE A 167 5.72 7.68 2.31
C ILE A 167 6.76 7.25 1.29
N LEU A 168 7.55 8.19 0.79
CA LEU A 168 8.83 7.91 0.14
C LEU A 168 9.95 8.12 1.16
N LEU A 169 10.54 7.02 1.63
CA LEU A 169 11.65 7.03 2.55
C LEU A 169 12.97 7.22 1.79
N VAL A 170 13.61 8.37 2.00
CA VAL A 170 14.89 8.75 1.41
C VAL A 170 16.02 8.23 2.28
N ARG A 171 16.86 7.37 1.68
CA ARG A 171 17.95 6.65 2.38
C ARG A 171 19.35 7.06 1.92
N GLY A 172 19.43 7.88 0.86
CA GLY A 172 20.67 8.38 0.28
C GLY A 172 20.42 9.20 -0.97
N HIS A 173 21.50 9.55 -1.65
CA HIS A 173 21.44 10.06 -3.01
C HIS A 173 21.13 8.90 -3.97
N HIS A 174 20.25 9.13 -4.94
CA HIS A 174 19.94 8.18 -6.01
C HIS A 174 19.95 8.90 -7.35
N ASP A 175 20.53 8.27 -8.36
CA ASP A 175 20.75 8.89 -9.68
C ASP A 175 19.60 8.59 -10.66
N SER A 176 18.92 7.46 -10.48
CA SER A 176 17.77 7.05 -11.30
C SER A 176 16.78 6.19 -10.51
N LEU A 177 15.56 6.06 -11.03
CA LEU A 177 14.52 5.17 -10.49
C LEU A 177 14.21 4.03 -11.48
N ARG A 178 15.23 3.51 -12.19
CA ARG A 178 15.07 2.65 -13.38
C ARG A 178 14.64 1.23 -13.07
N HIS A 179 15.13 0.69 -11.97
CA HIS A 179 14.86 -0.70 -11.59
C HIS A 179 13.93 -0.73 -10.38
N ILE A 180 12.65 -1.01 -10.62
CA ILE A 180 11.62 -0.92 -9.59
C ILE A 180 11.25 -2.34 -9.15
N LEU A 181 11.42 -2.63 -7.86
CA LEU A 181 10.89 -3.84 -7.24
C LEU A 181 9.56 -3.53 -6.57
N VAL A 182 8.50 -4.26 -6.93
CA VAL A 182 7.19 -4.15 -6.28
C VAL A 182 6.87 -5.45 -5.55
N ALA A 183 6.81 -5.38 -4.23
CA ALA A 183 6.46 -6.52 -3.38
C ALA A 183 4.93 -6.57 -3.17
N LEU A 184 4.26 -7.57 -3.75
CA LEU A 184 2.81 -7.75 -3.64
C LEU A 184 2.48 -8.69 -2.49
N ARG A 185 1.56 -8.27 -1.63
CA ARG A 185 1.24 -8.99 -0.38
C ARG A 185 0.07 -9.95 -0.48
N GLY A 186 -0.63 -9.97 -1.61
CA GLY A 186 -1.83 -10.77 -1.80
C GLY A 186 -3.13 -10.06 -1.39
N PHE A 187 -3.12 -8.73 -1.25
CA PHE A 187 -4.27 -7.97 -0.78
C PHE A 187 -4.64 -6.81 -1.71
N ALA A 188 -5.84 -6.27 -1.54
CA ALA A 188 -6.37 -5.12 -2.30
C ALA A 188 -5.38 -3.96 -2.48
N SER A 189 -4.57 -3.67 -1.46
CA SER A 189 -3.56 -2.61 -1.49
C SER A 189 -2.47 -2.79 -2.56
N ASP A 190 -2.26 -4.01 -3.05
CA ASP A 190 -1.36 -4.29 -4.17
C ASP A 190 -1.81 -3.56 -5.43
N THR A 191 -3.11 -3.54 -5.70
CA THR A 191 -3.64 -2.87 -6.91
C THR A 191 -3.38 -1.37 -6.88
N GLN A 192 -3.55 -0.74 -5.71
CA GLN A 192 -3.18 0.67 -5.50
C GLN A 192 -1.68 0.90 -5.55
N THR A 193 -0.87 -0.06 -5.10
CA THR A 193 0.59 0.00 -5.23
C THR A 193 1.00 0.03 -6.70
N LEU A 194 0.35 -0.78 -7.54
CA LEU A 194 0.57 -0.77 -8.99
C LEU A 194 0.12 0.55 -9.64
N ASP A 195 -0.94 1.18 -9.16
CA ASP A 195 -1.37 2.50 -9.66
C ASP A 195 -0.34 3.59 -9.37
N TRP A 196 0.21 3.60 -8.15
CA TRP A 196 1.28 4.51 -7.77
C TRP A 196 2.56 4.29 -8.58
N MET A 197 2.86 3.04 -8.92
CA MET A 197 4.01 2.66 -9.73
C MET A 197 3.83 3.00 -11.21
N ALA A 198 2.59 2.96 -11.74
CA ALA A 198 2.33 3.01 -13.18
C ALA A 198 2.97 4.22 -13.90
N PRO A 199 2.92 5.46 -13.38
CA PRO A 199 3.58 6.60 -14.00
C PRO A 199 5.09 6.42 -14.18
N PHE A 200 5.75 5.75 -13.22
CA PHE A 200 7.19 5.48 -13.27
C PHE A 200 7.50 4.38 -14.28
N ALA A 201 6.73 3.30 -14.27
CA ALA A 201 6.92 2.15 -15.15
C ALA A 201 6.73 2.45 -16.65
N LEU A 202 6.08 3.57 -16.98
CA LEU A 202 5.87 4.02 -18.36
C LEU A 202 7.02 4.87 -18.91
N LEU A 203 8.01 5.23 -18.08
CA LEU A 203 9.18 5.97 -18.57
C LEU A 203 10.10 5.05 -19.40
N PRO A 204 10.84 5.58 -20.39
CA PRO A 204 11.74 4.78 -21.20
C PRO A 204 12.91 4.20 -20.39
N GLY A 205 13.19 2.90 -20.56
CA GLY A 205 14.34 2.22 -19.95
C GLY A 205 14.09 1.71 -18.52
N GLU A 206 12.83 1.71 -18.09
CA GLU A 206 12.40 1.24 -16.79
C GLU A 206 12.16 -0.26 -16.79
N HIS A 207 12.63 -0.94 -15.75
CA HIS A 207 12.47 -2.37 -15.54
C HIS A 207 11.71 -2.59 -14.23
N VAL A 208 10.45 -2.97 -14.36
CA VAL A 208 9.61 -3.35 -13.22
C VAL A 208 9.78 -4.84 -12.94
N THR A 209 10.08 -5.19 -11.70
CA THR A 209 9.99 -6.55 -11.20
C THR A 209 8.86 -6.64 -10.18
N ILE A 210 7.93 -7.56 -10.42
CA ILE A 210 6.86 -7.92 -9.48
C ILE A 210 7.31 -9.13 -8.69
N LEU A 211 7.27 -9.02 -7.36
CA LEU A 211 7.55 -10.10 -6.41
C LEU A 211 6.29 -10.39 -5.59
N PRO A 212 5.46 -11.37 -5.98
CA PRO A 212 4.36 -11.83 -5.17
C PRO A 212 4.90 -12.56 -3.94
N LEU A 213 4.47 -12.11 -2.76
CA LEU A 213 4.88 -12.70 -1.49
C LEU A 213 3.93 -13.84 -1.13
N ALA A 214 4.43 -15.06 -1.19
CA ALA A 214 3.67 -16.24 -0.79
C ALA A 214 3.72 -16.42 0.73
N GLY A 215 2.55 -16.55 1.36
CA GLY A 215 2.42 -16.97 2.76
C GLY A 215 2.47 -18.49 2.90
N GLY A 216 3.61 -19.12 2.61
CA GLY A 216 3.79 -20.58 2.75
C GLY A 216 3.97 -21.32 1.42
N LEU A 217 4.53 -22.53 1.52
CA LEU A 217 5.02 -23.36 0.40
C LEU A 217 3.97 -23.49 -0.71
N LEU A 218 4.31 -23.00 -1.91
CA LEU A 218 3.69 -23.44 -3.17
C LEU A 218 3.91 -24.96 -3.29
N ASN A 219 2.96 -25.74 -2.78
CA ASN A 219 3.04 -27.20 -2.84
C ASN A 219 2.68 -27.65 -4.26
N PRO A 220 3.59 -28.24 -5.06
CA PRO A 220 3.33 -28.57 -6.46
C PRO A 220 2.36 -29.75 -6.68
N GLY A 221 1.65 -30.22 -5.64
CA GLY A 221 0.87 -31.46 -5.73
C GLY A 221 -0.14 -31.73 -4.61
N GLY A 222 -0.60 -30.73 -3.88
CA GLY A 222 -1.59 -30.91 -2.80
C GLY A 222 -2.81 -30.02 -3.02
N HIS A 223 -4.01 -30.53 -2.73
CA HIS A 223 -5.29 -29.85 -2.86
C HIS A 223 -5.22 -28.35 -2.50
N HIS A 224 -5.55 -27.49 -3.46
CA HIS A 224 -5.51 -26.03 -3.32
C HIS A 224 -6.26 -25.58 -2.06
N HIS A 225 -5.57 -24.91 -1.15
CA HIS A 225 -6.24 -24.21 -0.06
C HIS A 225 -7.02 -23.03 -0.67
N PRO A 226 -8.22 -22.66 -0.18
CA PRO A 226 -8.95 -21.49 -0.71
C PRO A 226 -8.13 -20.20 -0.70
N ALA A 227 -7.22 -20.04 0.27
CA ALA A 227 -6.26 -18.94 0.31
C ALA A 227 -5.27 -18.94 -0.87
N ASP A 228 -4.88 -20.12 -1.38
CA ASP A 228 -4.00 -20.24 -2.55
C ASP A 228 -4.73 -19.82 -3.84
N GLN A 229 -6.04 -20.13 -3.93
CA GLN A 229 -6.88 -19.72 -5.06
C GLN A 229 -7.15 -18.21 -5.04
N ALA A 230 -7.46 -17.64 -3.87
CA ALA A 230 -7.64 -16.20 -3.71
C ALA A 230 -6.35 -15.44 -4.06
N THR A 231 -5.19 -15.93 -3.58
CA THR A 231 -3.87 -15.36 -3.91
C THR A 231 -3.58 -15.44 -5.41
N SER A 232 -3.91 -16.55 -6.07
CA SER A 232 -3.70 -16.73 -7.51
C SER A 232 -4.61 -15.82 -8.34
N ALA A 233 -5.90 -15.74 -8.01
CA ALA A 233 -6.86 -14.87 -8.69
C ALA A 233 -6.51 -13.38 -8.53
N HIS A 234 -6.05 -12.99 -7.35
CA HIS A 234 -5.55 -11.63 -7.09
C HIS A 234 -4.30 -11.30 -7.91
N LEU A 235 -3.32 -12.22 -7.95
CA LEU A 235 -2.14 -12.04 -8.79
C LEU A 235 -2.50 -11.91 -10.27
N GLU A 236 -3.40 -12.77 -10.78
CA GLU A 236 -3.91 -12.66 -12.15
C GLU A 236 -4.61 -11.33 -12.41
N HIS A 237 -5.38 -10.82 -11.44
CA HIS A 237 -5.98 -9.49 -11.51
C HIS A 237 -4.91 -8.39 -11.62
N CYS A 238 -3.88 -8.42 -10.77
CA CYS A 238 -2.74 -7.50 -10.81
C CYS A 238 -2.00 -7.54 -12.16
N LEU A 239 -1.71 -8.74 -12.69
CA LEU A 239 -1.02 -8.91 -13.96
C LEU A 239 -1.85 -8.39 -15.14
N ARG A 240 -3.16 -8.66 -15.16
CA ARG A 240 -4.07 -8.11 -16.18
C ARG A 240 -4.12 -6.58 -16.12
N ARG A 241 -4.06 -5.98 -14.93
CA ARG A 241 -4.00 -4.53 -14.76
C ARG A 241 -2.73 -3.94 -15.36
N LEU A 242 -1.57 -4.53 -15.08
CA LEU A 242 -0.30 -4.11 -15.69
C LEU A 242 -0.33 -4.18 -17.21
N GLN A 243 -0.85 -5.30 -17.76
CA GLN A 243 -0.99 -5.48 -19.19
C GLN A 243 -1.90 -4.43 -19.84
N LYS A 244 -3.05 -4.11 -19.21
CA LYS A 244 -3.96 -3.06 -19.68
C LYS A 244 -3.32 -1.67 -19.68
N SER A 245 -2.43 -1.41 -18.73
CA SER A 245 -1.67 -0.16 -18.65
C SER A 245 -0.45 -0.14 -19.58
N GLY A 246 -0.20 -1.19 -20.37
CA GLY A 246 0.96 -1.27 -21.27
C GLY A 246 2.30 -1.48 -20.57
N ILE A 247 2.28 -1.84 -19.28
CA ILE A 247 3.48 -2.01 -18.46
C ILE A 247 4.02 -3.42 -18.63
N GLN A 248 5.27 -3.54 -19.06
CA GLN A 248 6.00 -4.80 -19.09
C GLN A 248 6.71 -4.99 -17.76
N ALA A 249 6.33 -6.02 -17.01
CA ALA A 249 6.94 -6.33 -15.74
C ALA A 249 7.47 -7.78 -15.73
N ASN A 250 8.64 -7.96 -15.12
CA ASN A 250 9.23 -9.27 -14.89
C ASN A 250 8.64 -9.87 -13.61
N LEU A 251 8.14 -11.09 -13.68
CA LEU A 251 7.54 -11.76 -12.52
C LEU A 251 8.58 -12.68 -11.89
N LYS A 252 8.92 -12.43 -10.62
CA LYS A 252 9.82 -13.30 -9.84
C LYS A 252 9.08 -13.92 -8.66
N PHE A 253 9.37 -15.18 -8.42
CA PHE A 253 8.88 -15.91 -7.26
C PHE A 253 10.04 -16.27 -6.34
N ARG A 254 9.77 -16.24 -5.04
CA ARG A 254 10.68 -16.69 -3.98
C ARG A 254 9.90 -17.60 -3.04
N GLN A 255 10.62 -18.48 -2.34
CA GLN A 255 10.03 -19.38 -1.36
C GLN A 255 10.38 -18.91 0.06
N GLY A 256 9.60 -19.32 1.05
CA GLY A 256 9.88 -19.05 2.46
C GLY A 256 9.02 -17.94 3.05
N HIS A 257 9.50 -17.31 4.13
CA HIS A 257 8.75 -16.27 4.83
C HIS A 257 8.73 -14.96 4.02
N PRO A 258 7.60 -14.23 3.92
CA PRO A 258 7.46 -13.02 3.09
C PRO A 258 8.57 -11.97 3.24
N VAL A 259 9.02 -11.70 4.48
CA VAL A 259 10.15 -10.77 4.69
C VAL A 259 11.44 -11.31 4.07
N GLN A 260 11.74 -12.60 4.27
CA GLN A 260 12.96 -13.21 3.74
C GLN A 260 12.94 -13.25 2.21
N GLN A 261 11.78 -13.47 1.59
CA GLN A 261 11.63 -13.42 0.14
C GLN A 261 12.06 -12.08 -0.46
N VAL A 262 11.73 -10.96 0.20
CA VAL A 262 12.17 -9.62 -0.23
C VAL A 262 13.67 -9.44 -0.02
N ILE A 263 14.19 -9.89 1.12
CA ILE A 263 15.64 -9.86 1.43
C ILE A 263 16.42 -10.62 0.35
N ASP A 264 16.06 -11.88 0.08
CA ASP A 264 16.71 -12.73 -0.91
C ASP A 264 16.68 -12.11 -2.31
N GLU A 265 15.61 -11.38 -2.66
CA GLU A 265 15.52 -10.67 -3.93
C GLU A 265 16.40 -9.43 -3.97
N LEU A 266 16.46 -8.65 -2.89
CA LEU A 266 17.32 -7.47 -2.77
C LEU A 266 18.81 -7.83 -2.76
N GLU A 267 19.18 -9.00 -2.23
CA GLU A 267 20.56 -9.51 -2.29
C GLU A 267 21.00 -9.86 -3.72
N GLN A 268 20.08 -10.32 -4.55
CA GLN A 268 20.37 -10.82 -5.90
C GLN A 268 20.17 -9.77 -7.01
N GLY A 269 19.52 -8.65 -6.69
CA GLY A 269 19.09 -7.66 -7.68
C GLY A 269 19.52 -6.23 -7.33
N GLU A 270 19.88 -5.46 -8.36
CA GLU A 270 20.13 -4.03 -8.23
C GLU A 270 18.86 -3.25 -8.56
N TYR A 271 18.01 -3.11 -7.55
CA TYR A 271 16.80 -2.27 -7.62
C TYR A 271 17.10 -0.87 -7.12
N ASP A 272 16.64 0.15 -7.84
CA ASP A 272 16.73 1.56 -7.46
C ASP A 272 15.64 1.97 -6.48
N LEU A 273 14.50 1.28 -6.53
CA LEU A 273 13.31 1.62 -5.77
C LEU A 273 12.57 0.34 -5.34
N LEU A 274 12.23 0.26 -4.06
CA LEU A 274 11.35 -0.78 -3.52
C LEU A 274 9.97 -0.17 -3.21
N LEU A 275 8.90 -0.76 -3.76
CA LEU A 275 7.52 -0.44 -3.45
C LEU A 275 6.90 -1.55 -2.62
N VAL A 276 6.24 -1.17 -1.54
CA VAL A 276 5.55 -2.11 -0.64
C VAL A 276 4.33 -1.45 0.01
N ALA A 277 3.25 -2.22 0.17
CA ALA A 277 2.08 -1.77 0.93
C ALA A 277 2.19 -2.11 2.42
N ALA A 278 1.90 -1.12 3.27
CA ALA A 278 1.76 -1.30 4.71
C ALA A 278 0.36 -1.81 5.08
N GLU A 279 0.27 -2.77 5.99
CA GLU A 279 -1.01 -3.12 6.63
C GLU A 279 -1.29 -2.17 7.78
N ALA A 280 -2.48 -1.57 7.90
CA ALA A 280 -2.90 -0.78 9.07
C ALA A 280 -1.76 0.09 9.66
N GLU A 281 -1.21 -0.30 10.81
CA GLU A 281 -0.15 0.40 11.54
C GLU A 281 1.30 0.08 11.10
N GLY A 282 1.46 -0.69 10.01
CA GLY A 282 2.72 -0.95 9.33
C GLY A 282 3.57 -2.08 9.91
N SER A 283 2.97 -3.10 10.55
CA SER A 283 3.73 -4.17 11.22
C SER A 283 4.68 -4.93 10.28
N PHE A 284 4.17 -5.37 9.12
CA PHE A 284 4.96 -6.04 8.09
C PHE A 284 6.09 -5.15 7.57
N VAL A 285 5.78 -3.91 7.16
CA VAL A 285 6.78 -2.98 6.61
C VAL A 285 7.84 -2.65 7.65
N THR A 286 7.46 -2.54 8.93
CA THR A 286 8.42 -2.35 10.02
C THR A 286 9.40 -3.51 10.08
N ARG A 287 8.90 -4.76 10.13
CA ARG A 287 9.77 -5.96 10.13
C ARG A 287 10.66 -6.03 8.90
N LEU A 288 10.11 -5.71 7.73
CA LEU A 288 10.86 -5.69 6.48
C LEU A 288 11.99 -4.68 6.52
N LEU A 289 11.71 -3.42 6.88
CA LEU A 289 12.73 -2.38 6.93
C LEU A 289 13.79 -2.66 8.00
N THR A 290 13.41 -3.18 9.16
CA THR A 290 14.38 -3.63 10.17
C THR A 290 15.29 -4.73 9.62
N ALA A 291 14.77 -5.69 8.84
CA ALA A 291 15.57 -6.75 8.25
C ALA A 291 16.49 -6.25 7.11
N VAL A 292 16.01 -5.31 6.30
CA VAL A 292 16.79 -4.64 5.25
C VAL A 292 17.95 -3.85 5.87
N ASP A 293 17.67 -3.09 6.93
CA ASP A 293 18.68 -2.29 7.65
C ASP A 293 19.74 -3.18 8.32
N ALA A 294 19.31 -4.24 8.99
CA ALA A 294 20.23 -5.17 9.67
C ALA A 294 21.23 -5.83 8.72
N GLN A 295 20.84 -6.05 7.47
CA GLN A 295 21.66 -6.67 6.43
C GLN A 295 22.35 -5.65 5.52
N HIS A 296 22.18 -4.35 5.78
CA HIS A 296 22.71 -3.25 4.96
C HIS A 296 22.28 -3.35 3.48
N LEU A 297 21.13 -3.98 3.22
CA LEU A 297 20.60 -4.14 1.87
C LEU A 297 19.90 -2.85 1.45
N HIS A 298 19.88 -2.60 0.14
CA HIS A 298 19.19 -1.43 -0.44
C HIS A 298 19.60 -0.11 0.24
N ALA A 299 20.84 -0.04 0.73
CA ALA A 299 21.41 1.15 1.33
C ALA A 299 21.40 2.29 0.30
N HIS A 300 21.13 3.51 0.75
CA HIS A 300 21.07 4.72 -0.10
C HIS A 300 19.92 4.81 -1.10
N ARG A 301 19.14 3.74 -1.29
CA ARG A 301 18.08 3.69 -2.30
C ARG A 301 16.71 3.92 -1.67
N PRO A 302 15.81 4.69 -2.31
CA PRO A 302 14.52 5.00 -1.74
C PRO A 302 13.62 3.77 -1.58
N ILE A 303 12.71 3.86 -0.62
CA ILE A 303 11.64 2.88 -0.40
C ILE A 303 10.31 3.61 -0.35
N PHE A 304 9.40 3.25 -1.25
CA PHE A 304 8.04 3.75 -1.28
C PHE A 304 7.11 2.82 -0.49
N ILE A 305 6.42 3.37 0.48
CA ILE A 305 5.50 2.68 1.37
C ILE A 305 4.09 3.20 1.09
N LEU A 306 3.25 2.38 0.46
CA LEU A 306 1.83 2.70 0.34
C LEU A 306 1.17 2.52 1.71
N LYS A 307 0.48 3.56 2.17
CA LYS A 307 -0.25 3.56 3.44
C LYS A 307 -1.76 3.47 3.22
N PRO A 308 -2.50 2.82 4.13
CA PRO A 308 -3.92 3.08 4.23
C PRO A 308 -4.13 4.57 4.51
N PRO A 309 -5.08 5.23 3.82
CA PRO A 309 -5.41 6.62 4.09
C PRO A 309 -5.89 6.77 5.54
N ALA A 310 -5.61 7.91 6.16
CA ALA A 310 -6.01 8.12 7.55
C ALA A 310 -7.54 8.09 7.75
N VAL A 311 -7.90 7.71 8.97
CA VAL A 311 -9.25 7.73 9.54
C VAL A 311 -9.32 8.82 10.59
#